data_AF-A0A7Y6YJC7-F1
#
_entry.id   AF-A0A7Y6YJC7-F1
#
_cell.length_a   1.000
_cell.length_b   1.000
_cell.length_c   1.000
_cell.angle_alpha   90.00
_cell.angle_beta   90.00
_cell.angle_gamma   90.00
#
_symmetry.space_group_name_H-M   'P 1'
#
loop_
_entity.id
_entity.type
_entity.pdbx_description
1 polymer ?
#
loop_
_entity_poly.entity_id
_entity_poly.type
_entity_poly.pdbx_seq_one_letter_code
_entity_poly.pdbx_strand_id
1 'polypeptide(L)'
;MGLTNKLSRISRRDLFRVAGTYGMSSTLLAAGGFGGAMSLANLASAAESTYEKRYTKPAKHTLKFGASGFNARNLLIERAGALEFARDLEARTDGEIRIEFIGDNQICGQLSCVEKTQQGIVDIYAASTQNSAGGAPYLNVLDYAFMFPSRASQYHFLYNPKSQEILRDPLEKRHGLKFLFSHCELRGIQLGLKYKDQPTITKLEQLFGTKNRVTGTQLGRIAMNALNLNPVPVAWEETLDGLKQGLIDGAETWASAVAYANMAPVVSQSVDLKFFCGTEHTSMSAKVFDGLEGYLQDAVMESAYWAQAHVQAANEAALVKTVGFSDPQLPGTVFAEHGVRAAFLPDSEIRMAEEMCSPEFQPQLWEQWRDRLNKWAGGIDTYQEIYTIAREVEKDMKPENVEPRRWWKG
;
A
#
# COMPACT_ATOMS: atom_id res chain seq x y z
N MET A 1 9.03 14.11 -21.97
CA MET A 1 9.24 14.91 -20.74
C MET A 1 8.60 14.16 -19.60
N GLY A 2 9.37 13.45 -18.77
CA GLY A 2 8.86 12.51 -17.74
C GLY A 2 8.08 13.20 -16.61
N LEU A 3 7.27 12.44 -15.86
CA LEU A 3 6.47 12.94 -14.74
C LEU A 3 7.33 13.59 -13.64
N THR A 4 8.57 13.12 -13.46
CA THR A 4 9.62 13.71 -12.61
C THR A 4 9.84 15.19 -12.93
N ASN A 5 9.68 15.58 -14.20
CA ASN A 5 9.79 16.96 -14.68
C ASN A 5 8.50 17.80 -14.55
N LYS A 6 7.35 17.17 -14.25
CA LYS A 6 6.09 17.88 -13.92
C LYS A 6 6.03 18.27 -12.44
N LEU A 7 6.61 17.46 -11.56
CA LEU A 7 6.72 17.73 -10.12
C LEU A 7 7.82 18.74 -9.76
N SER A 8 8.81 18.94 -10.63
CA SER A 8 9.94 19.86 -10.39
C SER A 8 9.57 21.35 -10.47
N ARG A 9 8.37 21.70 -10.96
CA ARG A 9 7.95 23.11 -11.20
C ARG A 9 7.33 23.80 -9.99
N ILE A 10 6.98 23.06 -8.93
CA ILE A 10 6.47 23.65 -7.68
C ILE A 10 7.48 23.33 -6.59
N SER A 11 8.16 24.37 -6.09
CA SER A 11 9.11 24.20 -5.00
C SER A 11 8.38 23.96 -3.68
N ARG A 12 9.09 23.42 -2.67
CA ARG A 12 8.56 23.35 -1.29
C ARG A 12 8.10 24.74 -0.82
N ARG A 13 8.85 25.79 -1.18
CA ARG A 13 8.52 27.18 -0.84
C ARG A 13 7.18 27.61 -1.44
N ASP A 14 6.92 27.22 -2.68
CA ASP A 14 5.66 27.53 -3.37
C ASP A 14 4.48 26.82 -2.73
N LEU A 15 4.64 25.54 -2.37
CA LEU A 15 3.63 24.78 -1.62
C LEU A 15 3.32 25.45 -0.27
N PHE A 16 4.34 25.81 0.51
CA PHE A 16 4.16 26.51 1.78
C PHE A 16 3.51 27.89 1.62
N ARG A 17 3.79 28.60 0.52
CA ARG A 17 3.17 29.89 0.23
C ARG A 17 1.67 29.77 0.00
N VAL A 18 1.25 28.78 -0.80
CA VAL A 18 -0.18 28.50 -1.03
C VAL A 18 -0.84 28.01 0.26
N ALA A 19 -0.17 27.13 1.01
CA ALA A 19 -0.65 26.62 2.30
C ALA A 19 -0.80 27.72 3.36
N GLY A 20 0.04 28.76 3.34
CA GLY A 20 -0.10 29.92 4.22
C GLY A 20 -1.38 30.74 3.96
N THR A 21 -1.98 30.62 2.77
CA THR A 21 -3.21 31.33 2.40
C THR A 21 -4.45 30.45 2.58
N TYR A 22 -4.41 29.21 2.07
CA TYR A 22 -5.58 28.31 1.99
C TYR A 22 -5.54 27.13 2.97
N GLY A 23 -4.50 27.05 3.81
CA GLY A 23 -4.24 25.91 4.69
C GLY A 23 -3.53 24.75 3.99
N MET A 24 -2.82 23.93 4.77
CA MET A 24 -2.04 22.79 4.27
C MET A 24 -2.94 21.73 3.63
N SER A 25 -4.05 21.36 4.29
CA SER A 25 -4.96 20.33 3.78
C SER A 25 -5.57 20.71 2.42
N SER A 26 -6.12 21.92 2.27
CA SER A 26 -6.67 22.39 0.98
C SER A 26 -5.61 22.39 -0.12
N THR A 27 -4.38 22.77 0.22
CA THR A 27 -3.25 22.80 -0.73
C THR A 27 -2.85 21.38 -1.16
N LEU A 28 -2.77 20.43 -0.22
CA LEU A 28 -2.44 19.04 -0.52
C LEU A 28 -3.52 18.36 -1.36
N LEU A 29 -4.81 18.54 -1.02
CA LEU A 29 -5.91 17.99 -1.81
C LEU A 29 -5.95 18.56 -3.22
N ALA A 30 -5.71 19.86 -3.37
CA ALA A 30 -5.60 20.49 -4.67
C ALA A 30 -4.44 19.92 -5.50
N ALA A 31 -3.28 19.69 -4.87
CA ALA A 31 -2.12 19.09 -5.53
C ALA A 31 -2.38 17.64 -5.96
N GLY A 32 -3.03 16.83 -5.12
CA GLY A 32 -3.38 15.44 -5.44
C GLY A 32 -4.39 15.32 -6.59
N GLY A 33 -5.27 16.31 -6.74
CA GLY A 33 -6.31 16.31 -7.76
C GLY A 33 -5.91 16.79 -9.14
N PHE A 34 -4.69 17.32 -9.32
CA PHE A 34 -4.33 18.04 -10.54
C PHE A 34 -3.70 17.11 -11.60
N GLY A 35 -4.42 16.87 -12.70
CA GLY A 35 -3.95 16.05 -13.83
C GLY A 35 -3.12 16.79 -14.90
N GLY A 36 -3.01 18.12 -14.82
CA GLY A 36 -2.38 18.99 -15.83
C GLY A 36 -0.93 19.37 -15.53
N ALA A 37 -0.37 20.31 -16.31
CA ALA A 37 0.93 20.91 -16.00
C ALA A 37 0.83 21.81 -14.76
N MET A 38 1.44 21.40 -13.65
CA MET A 38 1.42 22.14 -12.40
C MET A 38 2.21 23.45 -12.51
N SER A 39 1.51 24.58 -12.40
CA SER A 39 2.08 25.91 -12.21
C SER A 39 1.61 26.44 -10.85
N LEU A 40 2.34 27.41 -10.30
CA LEU A 40 1.99 28.03 -9.03
C LEU A 40 0.62 28.74 -9.07
N ALA A 41 0.28 29.37 -10.19
CA ALA A 41 -1.03 30.00 -10.37
C ALA A 41 -2.15 28.95 -10.42
N ASN A 42 -1.94 27.85 -11.14
CA ASN A 42 -2.92 26.76 -11.22
C ASN A 42 -3.11 26.07 -9.86
N LEU A 43 -2.03 25.86 -9.10
CA LEU A 43 -2.11 25.30 -7.75
C LEU A 43 -2.87 26.24 -6.81
N ALA A 44 -2.60 27.55 -6.86
CA ALA A 44 -3.30 28.53 -6.04
C ALA A 44 -4.81 28.57 -6.35
N SER A 45 -5.19 28.59 -7.63
CA SER A 45 -6.59 28.56 -8.05
C SER A 45 -7.29 27.25 -7.67
N ALA A 46 -6.61 26.10 -7.80
CA ALA A 46 -7.15 24.81 -7.37
C ALA A 46 -7.29 24.75 -5.83
N ALA A 47 -6.35 25.32 -5.09
CA ALA A 47 -6.40 25.40 -3.63
C ALA A 47 -7.53 26.33 -3.15
N GLU A 48 -7.74 27.46 -3.82
CA GLU A 48 -8.87 28.36 -3.58
C GLU A 48 -10.22 27.64 -3.82
N SER A 49 -10.40 27.00 -4.97
CA SER A 49 -11.62 26.25 -5.26
C SER A 49 -11.86 25.10 -4.25
N THR A 50 -10.79 24.43 -3.83
CA THR A 50 -10.86 23.39 -2.78
C THR A 50 -11.23 24.00 -1.45
N TYR A 51 -10.65 25.15 -1.09
CA TYR A 51 -10.96 25.89 0.12
C TYR A 51 -12.44 26.28 0.16
N GLU A 52 -12.95 26.97 -0.87
CA GLU A 52 -14.36 27.37 -0.92
C GLU A 52 -15.31 26.17 -0.75
N LYS A 53 -15.02 25.04 -1.41
CA LYS A 53 -15.82 23.81 -1.25
C LYS A 53 -15.77 23.25 0.17
N ARG A 54 -14.57 23.18 0.77
CA ARG A 54 -14.35 22.66 2.14
C ARG A 54 -15.14 23.41 3.22
N TYR A 55 -15.44 24.68 2.97
CA TYR A 55 -16.12 25.55 3.92
C TYR A 55 -17.58 25.86 3.53
N THR A 56 -18.15 25.15 2.54
CA THR A 56 -19.55 25.28 2.12
C THR A 56 -20.52 25.06 3.29
N LYS A 57 -20.31 23.98 4.07
CA LYS A 57 -21.04 23.72 5.31
C LYS A 57 -20.11 23.79 6.52
N PRO A 58 -20.63 24.13 7.72
CA PRO A 58 -19.90 23.95 8.96
C PRO A 58 -19.49 22.49 9.13
N ALA A 59 -18.23 22.25 9.53
CA ALA A 59 -17.78 20.89 9.83
C ALA A 59 -18.54 20.35 11.04
N LYS A 60 -19.09 19.14 10.89
CA LYS A 60 -19.58 18.34 12.01
C LYS A 60 -18.46 17.50 12.61
N HIS A 61 -17.57 17.01 11.74
CA HIS A 61 -16.42 16.20 12.12
C HIS A 61 -15.16 16.73 11.46
N THR A 62 -14.07 16.81 12.22
CA THR A 62 -12.72 17.06 11.68
C THR A 62 -11.85 15.87 12.05
N LEU A 63 -11.45 15.09 11.06
CA LEU A 63 -10.73 13.83 11.23
C LEU A 63 -9.25 14.00 10.87
N LYS A 64 -8.37 13.54 11.74
CA LYS A 64 -6.92 13.49 11.49
C LYS A 64 -6.57 12.24 10.71
N PHE A 65 -5.94 12.42 9.56
CA PHE A 65 -5.48 11.33 8.70
C PHE A 65 -3.95 11.28 8.71
N GLY A 66 -3.39 10.34 9.47
CA GLY A 66 -1.95 10.07 9.51
C GLY A 66 -1.51 9.16 8.36
N ALA A 67 -0.66 9.64 7.47
CA ALA A 67 -0.17 8.85 6.34
C ALA A 67 1.35 8.63 6.43
N SER A 68 1.77 7.37 6.57
CA SER A 68 3.18 7.03 6.67
C SER A 68 3.89 7.18 5.31
N GLY A 69 5.04 7.84 5.29
CA GLY A 69 5.90 8.04 4.12
C GLY A 69 5.34 8.95 3.02
N PHE A 70 4.03 9.18 2.94
CA PHE A 70 3.40 9.94 1.87
C PHE A 70 3.52 11.44 2.06
N ASN A 71 4.04 12.11 1.03
CA ASN A 71 4.11 13.56 0.94
C ASN A 71 3.84 14.01 -0.50
N ALA A 72 3.71 15.32 -0.70
CA ALA A 72 3.36 15.93 -2.00
C ALA A 72 4.24 15.50 -3.18
N ARG A 73 5.44 14.98 -2.95
CA ARG A 73 6.39 14.57 -3.99
C ARG A 73 6.26 13.10 -4.39
N ASN A 74 5.91 12.22 -3.45
CA ASN A 74 5.92 10.77 -3.68
C ASN A 74 4.53 10.14 -3.73
N LEU A 75 3.48 10.85 -3.32
CA LEU A 75 2.09 10.38 -3.38
C LEU A 75 1.55 10.14 -4.81
N LEU A 76 2.26 10.62 -5.84
CA LEU A 76 1.95 10.32 -7.25
C LEU A 76 2.76 9.14 -7.80
N ILE A 77 3.71 8.61 -7.03
CA ILE A 77 4.56 7.46 -7.40
C ILE A 77 3.84 6.18 -7.00
N GLU A 78 3.68 5.95 -5.70
CA GLU A 78 2.82 4.89 -5.17
C GLU A 78 1.41 5.47 -5.02
N ARG A 79 0.48 5.00 -5.86
CA ARG A 79 -0.88 5.51 -5.93
C ARG A 79 -1.74 4.85 -4.87
N ALA A 80 -1.49 5.17 -3.60
CA ALA A 80 -2.15 4.55 -2.46
C ALA A 80 -3.56 5.10 -2.15
N GLY A 81 -4.00 6.18 -2.80
CA GLY A 81 -5.39 6.66 -2.76
C GLY A 81 -5.78 7.55 -1.57
N ALA A 82 -4.84 7.86 -0.68
CA ALA A 82 -5.14 8.61 0.55
C ALA A 82 -5.69 10.03 0.30
N LEU A 83 -5.09 10.78 -0.62
CA LEU A 83 -5.58 12.12 -0.96
C LEU A 83 -6.86 12.07 -1.79
N GLU A 84 -6.97 11.07 -2.67
CA GLU A 84 -8.15 10.81 -3.46
C GLU A 84 -9.37 10.55 -2.56
N PHE A 85 -9.22 9.68 -1.56
CA PHE A 85 -10.23 9.44 -0.54
C PHE A 85 -10.61 10.70 0.22
N ALA A 86 -9.63 11.43 0.76
CA ALA A 86 -9.89 12.63 1.54
C ALA A 86 -10.62 13.72 0.73
N ARG A 87 -10.25 13.90 -0.54
CA ARG A 87 -10.89 14.86 -1.44
C ARG A 87 -12.32 14.45 -1.79
N ASP A 88 -12.54 13.17 -2.13
CA ASP A 88 -13.87 12.68 -2.47
C ASP A 88 -14.81 12.77 -1.26
N LEU A 89 -14.33 12.41 -0.06
CA LEU A 89 -15.12 12.48 1.17
C LEU A 89 -15.53 13.91 1.55
N GLU A 90 -14.59 14.87 1.50
CA GLU A 90 -14.92 16.28 1.77
C GLU A 90 -15.91 16.82 0.73
N ALA A 91 -15.74 16.48 -0.55
CA ALA A 91 -16.65 16.92 -1.61
C ALA A 91 -18.04 16.28 -1.48
N ARG A 92 -18.11 14.97 -1.18
CA ARG A 92 -19.35 14.20 -1.03
C ARG A 92 -20.19 14.64 0.17
N THR A 93 -19.54 15.23 1.17
CA THR A 93 -20.19 15.70 2.40
C THR A 93 -20.33 17.23 2.44
N ASP A 94 -20.01 17.93 1.34
CA ASP A 94 -19.95 19.40 1.27
C ASP A 94 -19.16 20.03 2.44
N GLY A 95 -18.12 19.34 2.91
CA GLY A 95 -17.29 19.75 4.03
C GLY A 95 -17.84 19.46 5.44
N GLU A 96 -18.93 18.69 5.58
CA GLU A 96 -19.42 18.25 6.90
C GLU A 96 -18.44 17.30 7.60
N ILE A 97 -17.73 16.47 6.82
CA ILE A 97 -16.48 15.84 7.25
C ILE A 97 -15.33 16.64 6.65
N ARG A 98 -14.39 17.08 7.48
CA ARG A 98 -13.12 17.66 7.05
C ARG A 98 -11.96 16.77 7.45
N ILE A 99 -11.00 16.61 6.55
CA ILE A 99 -9.78 15.85 6.76
C ILE A 99 -8.60 16.81 7.00
N GLU A 100 -7.91 16.56 8.10
CA GLU A 100 -6.57 17.07 8.38
C GLU A 100 -5.56 15.99 7.97
N PHE A 101 -5.00 16.12 6.76
CA PHE A 101 -4.04 15.15 6.24
C PHE A 101 -2.63 15.47 6.76
N ILE A 102 -2.03 14.51 7.46
CA ILE A 102 -0.72 14.63 8.11
C ILE A 102 0.19 13.51 7.61
N GLY A 103 0.95 13.80 6.55
CA GLY A 103 1.85 12.86 5.89
C GLY A 103 3.29 12.88 6.39
N ASP A 104 4.22 12.36 5.59
CA ASP A 104 5.68 12.45 5.75
C ASP A 104 6.19 11.94 7.12
N ASN A 105 5.50 10.94 7.67
CA ASN A 105 5.77 10.39 9.00
C ASN A 105 5.65 11.40 10.16
N GLN A 106 5.02 12.55 9.94
CA GLN A 106 4.98 13.64 10.94
C GLN A 106 4.24 13.26 12.22
N ILE A 107 3.13 12.52 12.08
CA ILE A 107 2.33 12.07 13.22
C ILE A 107 2.47 10.58 13.49
N CYS A 108 2.74 9.76 12.48
CA CYS A 108 2.89 8.32 12.63
C CYS A 108 3.70 7.72 11.48
N GLY A 109 4.45 6.65 11.74
CA GLY A 109 5.21 5.89 10.75
C GLY A 109 4.58 4.52 10.47
N GLN A 110 5.18 3.75 9.56
CA GLN A 110 4.63 2.48 9.07
C GLN A 110 4.30 1.47 10.20
N LEU A 111 5.08 1.45 11.27
CA LEU A 111 4.86 0.56 12.43
C LEU A 111 3.88 1.14 13.48
N SER A 112 3.73 2.46 13.56
CA SER A 112 3.03 3.13 14.67
C SER A 112 1.66 3.70 14.31
N CYS A 113 1.36 3.89 13.02
CA CYS A 113 0.07 4.46 12.58
C CYS A 113 -1.15 3.66 13.07
N VAL A 114 -1.07 2.34 13.05
CA VAL A 114 -2.11 1.45 13.55
C VAL A 114 -2.42 1.68 15.04
N GLU A 115 -1.40 1.70 15.88
CA GLU A 115 -1.54 1.90 17.34
C GLU A 115 -2.02 3.31 17.66
N LYS A 116 -1.51 4.32 16.95
CA LYS A 116 -1.95 5.71 17.11
C LYS A 116 -3.42 5.90 16.74
N THR A 117 -3.93 5.12 15.79
CA THR A 117 -5.36 5.12 15.46
C THR A 117 -6.19 4.46 16.55
N GLN A 118 -5.73 3.32 17.07
CA GLN A 118 -6.38 2.62 18.19
C GLN A 118 -6.43 3.50 19.46
N GLN A 119 -5.40 4.32 19.67
CA GLN A 119 -5.30 5.27 20.79
C GLN A 119 -6.11 6.57 20.56
N GLY A 120 -6.65 6.79 19.36
CA GLY A 120 -7.38 8.03 19.01
C GLY A 120 -6.49 9.26 18.82
N ILE A 121 -5.20 9.08 18.55
CA ILE A 121 -4.27 10.16 18.21
C ILE A 121 -4.51 10.65 16.77
N VAL A 122 -4.77 9.70 15.86
CA VAL A 122 -5.30 9.93 14.51
C VAL A 122 -6.59 9.13 14.35
N ASP A 123 -7.48 9.58 13.46
CA ASP A 123 -8.78 8.95 13.24
C ASP A 123 -8.74 7.99 12.05
N ILE A 124 -7.89 8.29 11.07
CA ILE A 124 -7.65 7.52 9.85
C ILE A 124 -6.14 7.34 9.70
N TYR A 125 -5.70 6.20 9.20
CA TYR A 125 -4.29 6.00 8.85
C TYR A 125 -4.06 5.27 7.54
N ALA A 126 -2.90 5.53 6.94
CA ALA A 126 -2.35 4.78 5.81
C ALA A 126 -0.96 4.22 6.17
N ALA A 127 -0.86 2.90 6.14
CA ALA A 127 0.37 2.14 6.36
C ALA A 127 0.27 0.78 5.66
N SER A 128 1.37 0.08 5.43
CA SER A 128 1.28 -1.30 4.94
C SER A 128 0.64 -2.23 5.98
N THR A 129 -0.15 -3.19 5.53
CA THR A 129 -0.74 -4.19 6.43
C THR A 129 0.34 -4.99 7.15
N GLN A 130 1.46 -5.28 6.46
CA GLN A 130 2.58 -6.03 7.00
C GLN A 130 3.30 -5.29 8.14
N ASN A 131 3.54 -3.98 8.01
CA ASN A 131 4.13 -3.21 9.11
C ASN A 131 3.10 -2.97 10.23
N SER A 132 1.82 -2.83 9.88
CA SER A 132 0.73 -2.65 10.85
C SER A 132 0.41 -3.94 11.64
N ALA A 133 0.83 -5.10 11.16
CA ALA A 133 0.60 -6.40 11.80
C ALA A 133 1.21 -6.53 13.21
N GLY A 134 2.15 -5.66 13.58
CA GLY A 134 2.65 -5.57 14.96
C GLY A 134 1.57 -5.08 15.95
N GLY A 135 0.83 -4.03 15.58
CA GLY A 135 -0.25 -3.44 16.41
C GLY A 135 -1.64 -4.02 16.15
N ALA A 136 -1.89 -4.53 14.94
CA ALA A 136 -3.10 -5.28 14.60
C ALA A 136 -2.75 -6.65 13.97
N PRO A 137 -2.36 -7.65 14.79
CA PRO A 137 -1.95 -8.97 14.32
C PRO A 137 -2.90 -9.71 13.38
N TYR A 138 -4.20 -9.40 13.40
CA TYR A 138 -5.16 -9.99 12.46
C TYR A 138 -4.85 -9.65 10.98
N LEU A 139 -4.15 -8.55 10.71
CA LEU A 139 -3.76 -8.17 9.34
C LEU A 139 -2.87 -9.21 8.64
N ASN A 140 -2.20 -10.10 9.40
CA ASN A 140 -1.48 -11.24 8.81
C ASN A 140 -2.40 -12.17 7.99
N VAL A 141 -3.74 -12.10 8.13
CA VAL A 141 -4.68 -12.93 7.36
C VAL A 141 -4.47 -12.85 5.83
N LEU A 142 -3.85 -11.78 5.34
CA LEU A 142 -3.53 -11.57 3.92
C LEU A 142 -2.12 -12.05 3.52
N ASP A 143 -1.24 -12.37 4.48
CA ASP A 143 0.20 -12.56 4.29
C ASP A 143 0.63 -14.01 4.05
N TYR A 144 -0.32 -14.93 3.91
CA TYR A 144 0.01 -16.32 3.54
C TYR A 144 0.80 -16.36 2.23
N ALA A 145 1.86 -17.16 2.21
CA ALA A 145 2.71 -17.27 1.03
C ALA A 145 1.93 -17.82 -0.17
N PHE A 146 2.08 -17.16 -1.32
CA PHE A 146 1.42 -17.47 -2.59
C PHE A 146 -0.12 -17.56 -2.49
N MET A 147 -0.73 -16.83 -1.55
CA MET A 147 -2.18 -16.73 -1.41
C MET A 147 -2.86 -16.21 -2.67
N PHE A 148 -2.32 -15.10 -3.21
CA PHE A 148 -2.87 -14.36 -4.34
C PHE A 148 -2.04 -14.62 -5.61
N PRO A 149 -2.60 -15.27 -6.64
CA PRO A 149 -1.88 -15.53 -7.89
C PRO A 149 -1.47 -14.28 -8.68
N SER A 150 -2.20 -13.16 -8.49
CA SER A 150 -1.99 -11.93 -9.25
C SER A 150 -2.49 -10.69 -8.47
N ARG A 151 -2.12 -9.48 -8.92
CA ARG A 151 -2.71 -8.24 -8.38
C ARG A 151 -4.22 -8.18 -8.61
N ALA A 152 -4.71 -8.71 -9.75
CA ALA A 152 -6.13 -8.82 -10.04
C ALA A 152 -6.85 -9.69 -8.99
N SER A 153 -6.28 -10.83 -8.59
CA SER A 153 -6.87 -11.66 -7.53
C SER A 153 -6.97 -10.95 -6.17
N GLN A 154 -6.03 -10.05 -5.85
CA GLN A 154 -6.12 -9.23 -4.63
C GLN A 154 -7.28 -8.23 -4.72
N TYR A 155 -7.38 -7.48 -5.81
CA TYR A 155 -8.49 -6.55 -6.02
C TYR A 155 -9.84 -7.28 -6.01
N HIS A 156 -9.93 -8.44 -6.68
CA HIS A 156 -11.13 -9.27 -6.68
C HIS A 156 -11.55 -9.66 -5.27
N PHE A 157 -10.61 -10.13 -4.44
CA PHE A 157 -10.88 -10.41 -3.03
C PHE A 157 -11.35 -9.17 -2.26
N LEU A 158 -10.68 -8.02 -2.41
CA LEU A 158 -11.05 -6.79 -1.69
C LEU A 158 -12.45 -6.27 -2.05
N TYR A 159 -12.93 -6.53 -3.27
CA TYR A 159 -14.29 -6.22 -3.72
C TYR A 159 -15.31 -7.31 -3.40
N ASN A 160 -14.88 -8.55 -3.17
CA ASN A 160 -15.76 -9.66 -2.89
C ASN A 160 -16.48 -9.43 -1.54
N PRO A 161 -17.82 -9.54 -1.46
CA PRO A 161 -18.56 -9.36 -0.21
C PRO A 161 -18.08 -10.23 0.96
N LYS A 162 -17.59 -11.45 0.68
CA LYS A 162 -17.00 -12.33 1.72
C LYS A 162 -15.79 -11.71 2.42
N SER A 163 -15.10 -10.75 1.81
CA SER A 163 -14.01 -10.03 2.48
C SER A 163 -14.51 -9.19 3.66
N GLN A 164 -15.80 -8.86 3.75
CA GLN A 164 -16.37 -8.25 4.94
C GLN A 164 -16.24 -9.21 6.14
N GLU A 165 -16.75 -10.43 6.00
CA GLU A 165 -16.72 -11.45 7.07
C GLU A 165 -15.30 -11.97 7.36
N ILE A 166 -14.47 -12.14 6.32
CA ILE A 166 -13.16 -12.77 6.45
C ILE A 166 -12.07 -11.77 6.86
N LEU A 167 -12.11 -10.52 6.39
CA LEU A 167 -11.05 -9.53 6.67
C LEU A 167 -11.54 -8.44 7.61
N ARG A 168 -12.67 -7.80 7.31
CA ARG A 168 -13.04 -6.52 7.93
C ARG A 168 -13.66 -6.70 9.31
N ASP A 169 -14.64 -7.60 9.46
CA ASP A 169 -15.36 -7.80 10.72
C ASP A 169 -14.42 -8.31 11.84
N PRO A 170 -13.52 -9.28 11.60
CA PRO A 170 -12.64 -9.74 12.66
C PRO A 170 -11.54 -8.73 12.99
N LEU A 171 -11.05 -7.96 12.00
CA LEU A 171 -10.15 -6.82 12.24
C LEU A 171 -10.82 -5.79 13.14
N GLU A 172 -12.05 -5.40 12.80
CA GLU A 172 -12.83 -4.41 13.53
C GLU A 172 -13.11 -4.85 14.96
N LYS A 173 -13.64 -6.07 15.14
CA LYS A 173 -13.97 -6.63 16.45
C LYS A 173 -12.76 -6.75 17.38
N ARG A 174 -11.58 -7.04 16.83
CA ARG A 174 -10.37 -7.32 17.64
C ARG A 174 -9.49 -6.11 17.86
N HIS A 175 -9.44 -5.24 16.87
CA HIS A 175 -8.48 -4.16 16.81
C HIS A 175 -9.13 -2.77 16.78
N GLY A 176 -10.47 -2.68 16.67
CA GLY A 176 -11.18 -1.41 16.63
C GLY A 176 -10.91 -0.63 15.35
N LEU A 177 -10.60 -1.32 14.25
CA LEU A 177 -10.19 -0.72 12.98
C LEU A 177 -11.12 -1.17 11.85
N LYS A 178 -11.66 -0.21 11.11
CA LYS A 178 -12.43 -0.46 9.89
C LYS A 178 -11.52 -0.31 8.67
N PHE A 179 -11.30 -1.41 7.95
CA PHE A 179 -10.50 -1.43 6.73
C PHE A 179 -11.29 -0.78 5.58
N LEU A 180 -10.76 0.29 5.00
CA LEU A 180 -11.44 1.06 3.97
C LEU A 180 -11.05 0.60 2.57
N PHE A 181 -9.78 0.73 2.18
CA PHE A 181 -9.29 0.39 0.85
C PHE A 181 -7.78 0.13 0.88
N SER A 182 -7.23 -0.41 -0.20
CA SER A 182 -5.80 -0.67 -0.30
C SER A 182 -5.26 -0.57 -1.72
N HIS A 183 -4.03 -0.11 -1.81
CA HIS A 183 -3.12 -0.43 -2.89
C HIS A 183 -2.80 -1.94 -2.89
N CYS A 184 -2.60 -2.53 -4.07
CA CYS A 184 -2.23 -3.94 -4.21
C CYS A 184 -1.03 -4.09 -5.15
N GLU A 185 0.03 -4.69 -4.64
CA GLU A 185 1.14 -5.26 -5.40
C GLU A 185 1.47 -6.67 -4.88
N LEU A 186 2.43 -7.34 -5.51
CA LEU A 186 2.98 -8.58 -5.00
C LEU A 186 4.41 -8.33 -4.56
N ARG A 187 4.81 -8.95 -3.46
CA ARG A 187 6.10 -8.66 -2.86
C ARG A 187 7.20 -9.52 -3.44
N GLY A 188 8.38 -8.93 -3.48
CA GLY A 188 9.60 -9.51 -4.02
C GLY A 188 10.82 -9.12 -3.19
N ILE A 189 12.01 -9.31 -3.75
CA ILE A 189 13.27 -8.95 -3.08
C ILE A 189 13.94 -7.81 -3.84
N GLN A 190 14.17 -6.70 -3.13
CA GLN A 190 14.81 -5.50 -3.63
C GLN A 190 16.29 -5.54 -3.25
N LEU A 191 17.15 -6.03 -4.14
CA LEU A 191 18.57 -6.27 -3.85
C LEU A 191 19.37 -4.97 -3.87
N GLY A 192 20.24 -4.78 -2.88
CA GLY A 192 21.09 -3.60 -2.72
C GLY A 192 22.25 -3.54 -3.72
N LEU A 193 23.13 -2.53 -3.57
CA LEU A 193 24.23 -2.25 -4.50
C LEU A 193 25.28 -3.37 -4.61
N LYS A 194 25.36 -4.29 -3.64
CA LYS A 194 26.22 -5.49 -3.71
C LYS A 194 25.92 -6.35 -4.95
N TYR A 195 24.71 -6.28 -5.49
CA TYR A 195 24.26 -7.05 -6.67
C TYR A 195 24.27 -6.25 -7.98
N LYS A 196 24.84 -5.03 -7.98
CA LYS A 196 24.87 -4.14 -9.14
C LYS A 196 25.61 -4.74 -10.34
N ASP A 197 26.80 -5.28 -10.09
CA ASP A 197 27.68 -5.85 -11.13
C ASP A 197 27.45 -7.36 -11.33
N GLN A 198 26.53 -7.97 -10.58
CA GLN A 198 26.12 -9.35 -10.78
C GLN A 198 25.16 -9.47 -11.97
N PRO A 199 25.04 -10.63 -12.63
CA PRO A 199 23.98 -10.89 -13.60
C PRO A 199 22.59 -10.65 -13.02
N THR A 200 21.61 -10.41 -13.89
CA THR A 200 20.20 -10.35 -13.48
C THR A 200 19.80 -11.68 -12.84
N ILE A 201 19.13 -11.63 -11.69
CA ILE A 201 18.62 -12.83 -11.02
C ILE A 201 17.59 -13.51 -11.92
N THR A 202 17.78 -14.81 -12.14
CA THR A 202 16.90 -15.65 -12.96
C THR A 202 16.54 -16.97 -12.27
N LYS A 203 17.15 -17.27 -11.12
CA LYS A 203 16.90 -18.47 -10.32
C LYS A 203 16.75 -18.15 -8.85
N LEU A 204 15.87 -18.88 -8.17
CA LEU A 204 15.58 -18.70 -6.75
C LEU A 204 16.83 -18.92 -5.89
N GLU A 205 17.64 -19.91 -6.20
CA GLU A 205 18.81 -20.28 -5.38
C GLU A 205 19.90 -19.21 -5.36
N GLN A 206 19.89 -18.27 -6.32
CA GLN A 206 20.80 -17.11 -6.30
C GLN A 206 20.48 -16.15 -5.14
N LEU A 207 19.30 -16.26 -4.55
CA LEU A 207 18.88 -15.50 -3.37
C LEU A 207 19.15 -16.25 -2.06
N PHE A 208 19.52 -17.54 -2.10
CA PHE A 208 19.75 -18.29 -0.88
C PHE A 208 20.92 -17.72 -0.08
N GLY A 209 20.72 -17.59 1.22
CA GLY A 209 21.74 -17.04 2.12
C GLY A 209 21.76 -15.51 2.20
N THR A 210 21.01 -14.80 1.36
CA THR A 210 20.93 -13.34 1.42
C THR A 210 20.30 -12.87 2.71
N LYS A 211 20.82 -11.81 3.32
CA LYS A 211 20.25 -11.17 4.52
C LYS A 211 19.23 -10.13 4.08
N ASN A 212 17.95 -10.41 4.24
CA ASN A 212 16.91 -9.52 3.73
C ASN A 212 16.14 -8.84 4.84
N ARG A 213 15.92 -7.54 4.73
CA ARG A 213 14.96 -6.85 5.61
C ARG A 213 13.58 -7.49 5.46
N VAL A 214 12.94 -7.78 6.58
CA VAL A 214 11.53 -8.19 6.64
C VAL A 214 10.68 -7.11 7.31
N THR A 215 9.45 -6.94 6.84
CA THR A 215 8.42 -6.10 7.48
C THR A 215 7.99 -6.65 8.86
N GLY A 216 7.05 -5.96 9.52
CA GLY A 216 6.45 -6.39 10.80
C GLY A 216 5.66 -7.71 10.73
N THR A 217 5.42 -8.24 9.53
CA THR A 217 4.67 -9.49 9.30
C THR A 217 5.34 -10.68 9.97
N GLN A 218 4.52 -11.60 10.49
CA GLN A 218 4.98 -12.88 11.01
C GLN A 218 4.92 -13.97 9.94
N LEU A 219 3.94 -13.89 9.04
CA LEU A 219 3.74 -14.87 7.98
C LEU A 219 4.77 -14.69 6.86
N GLY A 220 5.13 -13.45 6.50
CA GLY A 220 6.25 -13.21 5.60
C GLY A 220 7.60 -13.72 6.14
N ARG A 221 7.81 -13.71 7.47
CA ARG A 221 9.01 -14.30 8.10
C ARG A 221 9.06 -15.82 7.92
N ILE A 222 7.92 -16.49 8.09
CA ILE A 222 7.80 -17.94 7.85
C ILE A 222 8.19 -18.25 6.40
N ALA A 223 7.61 -17.52 5.44
CA ALA A 223 7.90 -17.67 4.02
C ALA A 223 9.39 -17.46 3.70
N MET A 224 9.97 -16.35 4.18
CA MET A 224 11.37 -16.01 3.92
C MET A 224 12.35 -17.03 4.53
N ASN A 225 12.06 -17.55 5.73
CA ASN A 225 12.87 -18.61 6.33
C ASN A 225 12.83 -19.89 5.50
N ALA A 226 11.64 -20.31 5.08
CA ALA A 226 11.46 -21.50 4.23
C ALA A 226 12.16 -21.35 2.86
N LEU A 227 12.22 -20.12 2.33
CA LEU A 227 12.91 -19.77 1.09
C LEU A 227 14.43 -19.53 1.26
N ASN A 228 15.01 -19.75 2.45
CA ASN A 228 16.42 -19.49 2.75
C ASN A 228 16.87 -18.03 2.52
N LEU A 229 15.98 -17.06 2.76
CA LEU A 229 16.19 -15.62 2.53
C LEU A 229 16.60 -14.83 3.79
N ASN A 230 16.99 -15.51 4.88
CA ASN A 230 17.48 -14.97 6.15
C ASN A 230 16.85 -13.60 6.55
N PRO A 231 15.57 -13.57 6.94
CA PRO A 231 14.86 -12.34 7.29
C PRO A 231 15.47 -11.64 8.52
N VAL A 232 15.77 -10.35 8.39
CA VAL A 232 16.28 -9.46 9.44
C VAL A 232 15.23 -8.38 9.72
N PRO A 233 14.67 -8.31 10.95
CA PRO A 233 13.74 -7.25 11.30
C PRO A 233 14.44 -5.88 11.27
N VAL A 234 14.01 -4.99 10.38
CA VAL A 234 14.49 -3.61 10.29
C VAL A 234 13.29 -2.71 9.99
N ALA A 235 13.20 -1.58 10.70
CA ALA A 235 12.14 -0.60 10.49
C ALA A 235 12.19 -0.05 9.05
N TRP A 236 11.05 0.39 8.52
CA TRP A 236 11.00 0.88 7.14
C TRP A 236 11.91 2.09 6.94
N GLU A 237 11.92 2.98 7.93
CA GLU A 237 12.68 4.22 7.98
C GLU A 237 14.20 3.98 7.98
N GLU A 238 14.65 2.82 8.46
CA GLU A 238 16.07 2.42 8.52
C GLU A 238 16.50 1.59 7.31
N THR A 239 15.55 1.14 6.49
CA THR A 239 15.80 0.19 5.40
C THR A 239 16.71 0.77 4.32
N LEU A 240 16.54 2.06 3.97
CA LEU A 240 17.37 2.73 2.97
C LEU A 240 18.83 2.76 3.42
N ASP A 241 19.08 3.19 4.66
CA ASP A 241 20.44 3.24 5.20
C ASP A 241 21.03 1.84 5.37
N GLY A 242 20.22 0.85 5.77
CA GLY A 242 20.62 -0.55 5.83
C GLY A 242 21.10 -1.11 4.49
N LEU A 243 20.37 -0.83 3.39
CA LEU A 243 20.77 -1.19 2.03
C LEU A 243 22.04 -0.46 1.60
N LYS A 244 22.10 0.86 1.87
CA LYS A 244 23.22 1.72 1.50
C LYS A 244 24.53 1.30 2.18
N GLN A 245 24.46 0.92 3.45
CA GLN A 245 25.62 0.49 4.24
C GLN A 245 25.97 -0.99 4.00
N GLY A 246 25.13 -1.74 3.29
CA GLY A 246 25.30 -3.18 3.07
C GLY A 246 25.08 -4.02 4.33
N LEU A 247 24.36 -3.50 5.34
CA LEU A 247 23.95 -4.26 6.53
C LEU A 247 22.98 -5.39 6.16
N ILE A 248 22.14 -5.12 5.16
CA ILE A 248 21.22 -6.06 4.52
C ILE A 248 21.57 -6.15 3.03
N ASP A 249 21.46 -7.35 2.46
CA ASP A 249 21.67 -7.64 1.05
C ASP A 249 20.47 -7.22 0.19
N GLY A 250 19.28 -7.25 0.78
CA GLY A 250 18.05 -6.84 0.12
C GLY A 250 16.95 -6.47 1.11
N ALA A 251 15.81 -6.03 0.58
CA ALA A 251 14.61 -5.76 1.35
C ALA A 251 13.41 -6.45 0.72
N GLU A 252 12.65 -7.15 1.55
CA GLU A 252 11.37 -7.69 1.18
C GLU A 252 10.34 -6.56 1.09
N THR A 253 9.88 -6.24 -0.13
CA THR A 253 8.83 -5.25 -0.46
C THR A 253 8.47 -5.30 -1.95
N TRP A 254 7.59 -4.41 -2.41
CA TRP A 254 7.16 -4.28 -3.79
C TRP A 254 7.86 -3.12 -4.53
N ALA A 255 7.67 -3.01 -5.85
CA ALA A 255 8.48 -2.13 -6.69
C ALA A 255 8.12 -0.64 -6.51
N SER A 256 6.83 -0.28 -6.40
CA SER A 256 6.48 1.12 -6.14
C SER A 256 6.95 1.61 -4.77
N ALA A 257 7.10 0.71 -3.78
CA ALA A 257 7.68 1.02 -2.48
C ALA A 257 9.10 1.59 -2.61
N VAL A 258 9.92 0.93 -3.43
CA VAL A 258 11.30 1.36 -3.71
C VAL A 258 11.33 2.75 -4.32
N ALA A 259 10.43 3.02 -5.25
CA ALA A 259 10.36 4.29 -5.94
C ALA A 259 9.84 5.43 -5.02
N TYR A 260 8.75 5.21 -4.27
CA TYR A 260 8.19 6.28 -3.43
C TYR A 260 9.10 6.63 -2.24
N ALA A 261 9.80 5.63 -1.70
CA ALA A 261 10.72 5.81 -0.57
C ALA A 261 12.12 6.26 -1.00
N ASN A 262 12.31 6.59 -2.29
CA ASN A 262 13.58 7.06 -2.84
C ASN A 262 14.75 6.07 -2.62
N MET A 263 14.45 4.76 -2.64
CA MET A 263 15.43 3.69 -2.48
C MET A 263 16.07 3.28 -3.80
N ALA A 264 15.52 3.68 -4.95
CA ALA A 264 16.07 3.35 -6.27
C ALA A 264 17.58 3.64 -6.44
N PRO A 265 18.18 4.71 -5.88
CA PRO A 265 19.62 4.94 -5.95
C PRO A 265 20.50 3.90 -5.23
N VAL A 266 19.92 3.11 -4.31
CA VAL A 266 20.63 2.10 -3.50
C VAL A 266 20.14 0.67 -3.75
N VAL A 267 19.17 0.50 -4.65
CA VAL A 267 18.69 -0.80 -5.14
C VAL A 267 19.30 -1.04 -6.51
N SER A 268 19.73 -2.28 -6.78
CA SER A 268 20.31 -2.68 -8.07
C SER A 268 19.37 -3.55 -8.89
N GLN A 269 18.62 -4.43 -8.24
CA GLN A 269 17.68 -5.35 -8.89
C GLN A 269 16.39 -5.44 -8.09
N SER A 270 15.25 -5.41 -8.78
CA SER A 270 13.93 -5.64 -8.22
C SER A 270 13.44 -7.02 -8.66
N VAL A 271 13.55 -8.02 -7.78
CA VAL A 271 13.25 -9.42 -8.10
C VAL A 271 11.77 -9.72 -7.86
N ASP A 272 11.07 -10.10 -8.92
CA ASP A 272 9.62 -10.34 -8.96
C ASP A 272 9.25 -11.73 -8.44
N LEU A 273 9.52 -11.99 -7.15
CA LEU A 273 9.32 -13.31 -6.52
C LEU A 273 7.83 -13.60 -6.20
N LYS A 274 6.98 -12.58 -6.13
CA LYS A 274 5.51 -12.66 -5.98
C LYS A 274 5.00 -13.48 -4.79
N PHE A 275 5.78 -13.59 -3.74
CA PHE A 275 5.59 -14.66 -2.75
C PHE A 275 4.56 -14.36 -1.67
N PHE A 276 4.09 -13.12 -1.50
CA PHE A 276 2.85 -12.78 -0.77
C PHE A 276 2.36 -11.38 -1.15
N CYS A 277 1.18 -10.98 -0.64
CA CYS A 277 0.56 -9.70 -1.00
C CYS A 277 1.36 -8.49 -0.51
N GLY A 278 1.33 -7.40 -1.27
CA GLY A 278 1.89 -6.10 -0.91
C GLY A 278 0.77 -5.07 -0.83
N THR A 279 0.35 -4.72 0.39
CA THR A 279 -0.84 -3.90 0.60
C THR A 279 -0.51 -2.67 1.43
N GLU A 280 -0.57 -1.50 0.80
CA GLU A 280 -0.54 -0.19 1.47
C GLU A 280 -2.01 0.22 1.69
N HIS A 281 -2.51 -0.03 2.89
CA HIS A 281 -3.93 0.06 3.20
C HIS A 281 -4.26 1.33 3.97
N THR A 282 -5.50 1.78 3.79
CA THR A 282 -6.11 2.83 4.60
C THR A 282 -7.18 2.21 5.49
N SER A 283 -7.12 2.51 6.79
CA SER A 283 -8.12 2.12 7.78
C SER A 283 -8.49 3.32 8.64
N MET A 284 -9.64 3.23 9.32
CA MET A 284 -10.05 4.22 10.32
C MET A 284 -10.46 3.59 11.64
N SER A 285 -10.50 4.38 12.70
CA SER A 285 -11.05 3.97 13.99
C SER A 285 -12.53 3.59 13.84
N ALA A 286 -12.87 2.36 14.22
CA ALA A 286 -14.25 1.88 14.19
C ALA A 286 -15.15 2.73 15.11
N LYS A 287 -14.65 3.09 16.29
CA LYS A 287 -15.37 3.99 17.22
C LYS A 287 -15.69 5.34 16.59
N VAL A 288 -14.77 5.90 15.81
CA VAL A 288 -15.01 7.18 15.11
C VAL A 288 -16.05 6.99 14.02
N PHE A 289 -15.94 5.94 13.22
CA PHE A 289 -16.91 5.62 12.17
C PHE A 289 -18.33 5.45 12.76
N ASP A 290 -18.46 4.66 13.82
CA ASP A 290 -19.74 4.37 14.48
C ASP A 290 -20.37 5.62 15.12
N GLY A 291 -19.55 6.64 15.44
CA GLY A 291 -20.00 7.93 15.95
C GLY A 291 -20.50 8.91 14.88
N LEU A 292 -20.31 8.61 13.59
CA LEU A 292 -20.82 9.42 12.48
C LEU A 292 -22.31 9.18 12.28
N GLU A 293 -23.04 10.18 11.80
CA GLU A 293 -24.41 10.00 11.32
C GLU A 293 -24.46 9.02 10.14
N GLY A 294 -25.56 8.27 9.99
CA GLY A 294 -25.66 7.19 8.99
C GLY A 294 -25.33 7.62 7.56
N TYR A 295 -25.78 8.80 7.12
CA TYR A 295 -25.44 9.31 5.78
C TYR A 295 -23.96 9.70 5.63
N LEU A 296 -23.26 10.01 6.72
CA LEU A 296 -21.83 10.27 6.74
C LEU A 296 -21.03 8.95 6.78
N GLN A 297 -21.53 7.92 7.47
CA GLN A 297 -20.99 6.57 7.37
C GLN A 297 -21.07 6.05 5.93
N ASP A 298 -22.22 6.23 5.28
CA ASP A 298 -22.40 5.93 3.86
C ASP A 298 -21.43 6.72 2.99
N ALA A 299 -21.23 8.00 3.26
CA ALA A 299 -20.28 8.83 2.54
C ALA A 299 -18.83 8.31 2.67
N VAL A 300 -18.42 7.87 3.86
CA VAL A 300 -17.10 7.25 4.09
C VAL A 300 -16.96 5.97 3.27
N MET A 301 -17.95 5.07 3.32
CA MET A 301 -17.89 3.80 2.60
C MET A 301 -17.89 4.00 1.08
N GLU A 302 -18.75 4.88 0.55
CA GLU A 302 -18.76 5.22 -0.89
C GLU A 302 -17.45 5.88 -1.33
N SER A 303 -16.85 6.73 -0.50
CA SER A 303 -15.54 7.34 -0.79
C SER A 303 -14.41 6.31 -0.76
N ALA A 304 -14.47 5.33 0.16
CA ALA A 304 -13.52 4.22 0.20
C ALA A 304 -13.61 3.34 -1.05
N TYR A 305 -14.81 3.02 -1.51
CA TYR A 305 -15.03 2.30 -2.77
C TYR A 305 -14.51 3.06 -3.99
N TRP A 306 -14.81 4.36 -4.06
CA TRP A 306 -14.32 5.21 -5.14
C TRP A 306 -12.78 5.27 -5.14
N ALA A 307 -12.16 5.41 -3.96
CA ALA A 307 -10.72 5.37 -3.81
C ALA A 307 -10.13 4.01 -4.22
N GLN A 308 -10.74 2.89 -3.84
CA GLN A 308 -10.31 1.54 -4.23
C GLN A 308 -10.28 1.37 -5.76
N ALA A 309 -11.34 1.81 -6.45
CA ALA A 309 -11.44 1.77 -7.91
C ALA A 309 -10.43 2.71 -8.59
N HIS A 310 -10.21 3.90 -8.02
CA HIS A 310 -9.19 4.82 -8.50
C HIS A 310 -7.78 4.21 -8.39
N VAL A 311 -7.45 3.67 -7.22
CA VAL A 311 -6.15 3.06 -6.90
C VAL A 311 -5.86 1.89 -7.83
N GLN A 312 -6.83 1.02 -8.09
CA GLN A 312 -6.72 -0.10 -9.03
C GLN A 312 -6.17 0.34 -10.39
N ALA A 313 -6.77 1.36 -11.01
CA ALA A 313 -6.32 1.82 -12.33
C ALA A 313 -5.03 2.66 -12.25
N ALA A 314 -4.95 3.58 -11.28
CA ALA A 314 -3.85 4.52 -11.16
C ALA A 314 -2.53 3.82 -10.82
N ASN A 315 -2.58 2.80 -9.97
CA ASN A 315 -1.40 2.06 -9.55
C ASN A 315 -0.77 1.26 -10.69
N GLU A 316 -1.57 0.49 -11.44
CA GLU A 316 -1.05 -0.27 -12.59
C GLU A 316 -0.36 0.63 -13.61
N ALA A 317 -0.96 1.80 -13.88
CA ALA A 317 -0.36 2.80 -14.75
C ALA A 317 0.97 3.33 -14.18
N ALA A 318 1.02 3.63 -12.88
CA ALA A 318 2.21 4.17 -12.22
C ALA A 318 3.35 3.14 -12.12
N LEU A 319 3.03 1.88 -11.81
CA LEU A 319 4.00 0.79 -11.72
C LEU A 319 4.80 0.62 -13.02
N VAL A 320 4.14 0.75 -14.17
CA VAL A 320 4.80 0.67 -15.48
C VAL A 320 5.41 2.01 -15.91
N LYS A 321 4.63 3.09 -15.87
CA LYS A 321 5.00 4.37 -16.51
C LYS A 321 5.78 5.34 -15.62
N THR A 322 5.76 5.12 -14.31
CA THR A 322 6.48 5.95 -13.33
C THR A 322 7.61 5.15 -12.69
N VAL A 323 7.31 3.98 -12.14
CA VAL A 323 8.29 3.15 -11.42
C VAL A 323 9.24 2.49 -12.41
N GLY A 324 8.73 1.90 -13.50
CA GLY A 324 9.55 1.20 -14.49
C GLY A 324 9.73 -0.29 -14.18
N PHE A 325 8.76 -0.88 -13.49
CA PHE A 325 8.70 -2.31 -13.26
C PHE A 325 8.01 -2.99 -14.46
N SER A 326 8.73 -3.06 -15.58
CA SER A 326 8.26 -3.65 -16.83
C SER A 326 9.42 -4.28 -17.60
N ASP A 327 9.11 -5.14 -18.58
CA ASP A 327 10.08 -5.68 -19.54
C ASP A 327 9.54 -5.47 -20.97
N PRO A 328 10.22 -4.69 -21.84
CA PRO A 328 11.38 -3.85 -21.51
C PRO A 328 11.01 -2.70 -20.56
N GLN A 329 12.00 -2.21 -19.80
CA GLN A 329 11.82 -1.05 -18.93
C GLN A 329 11.65 0.23 -19.77
N LEU A 330 10.63 1.02 -19.45
CA LEU A 330 10.36 2.26 -20.17
C LEU A 330 11.38 3.36 -19.79
N PRO A 331 11.88 4.17 -20.75
CA PRO A 331 12.82 5.25 -20.48
C PRO A 331 12.16 6.38 -19.67
N GLY A 332 12.94 7.04 -18.81
CA GLY A 332 12.47 8.14 -17.96
C GLY A 332 11.57 7.70 -16.79
N THR A 333 11.55 6.40 -16.50
CA THR A 333 11.00 5.84 -15.26
C THR A 333 12.06 5.86 -14.15
N VAL A 334 11.62 5.82 -12.89
CA VAL A 334 12.52 5.86 -11.72
C VAL A 334 13.56 4.74 -11.79
N PHE A 335 13.15 3.51 -12.12
CA PHE A 335 14.06 2.38 -12.23
C PHE A 335 15.05 2.55 -13.38
N ALA A 336 14.60 3.01 -14.55
CA ALA A 336 15.49 3.25 -15.68
C ALA A 336 16.51 4.38 -15.40
N GLU A 337 16.09 5.47 -14.74
CA GLU A 337 16.97 6.60 -14.38
C GLU A 337 18.05 6.22 -13.36
N HIS A 338 17.76 5.26 -12.48
CA HIS A 338 18.70 4.78 -11.45
C HIS A 338 19.37 3.44 -11.78
N GLY A 339 19.06 2.83 -12.93
CA GLY A 339 19.64 1.54 -13.33
C GLY A 339 19.18 0.35 -12.50
N VAL A 340 17.99 0.42 -11.90
CA VAL A 340 17.37 -0.70 -11.19
C VAL A 340 16.82 -1.70 -12.21
N ARG A 341 17.38 -2.91 -12.27
CA ARG A 341 16.92 -3.95 -13.20
C ARG A 341 15.70 -4.67 -12.64
N ALA A 342 14.60 -4.72 -13.38
CA ALA A 342 13.49 -5.62 -13.04
C ALA A 342 13.88 -7.07 -13.40
N ALA A 343 13.88 -7.96 -12.42
CA ALA A 343 14.24 -9.36 -12.56
C ALA A 343 12.98 -10.23 -12.46
N PHE A 344 12.38 -10.51 -13.62
CA PHE A 344 11.22 -11.38 -13.73
C PHE A 344 11.65 -12.85 -13.74
N LEU A 345 11.28 -13.59 -12.68
CA LEU A 345 11.62 -15.00 -12.57
C LEU A 345 10.73 -15.85 -13.51
N PRO A 346 11.28 -16.92 -14.11
CA PRO A 346 10.48 -17.92 -14.84
C PRO A 346 9.42 -18.57 -13.94
N ASP A 347 8.30 -19.00 -14.52
CA ASP A 347 7.22 -19.68 -13.78
C ASP A 347 7.70 -20.93 -13.02
N SER A 348 8.73 -21.63 -13.51
CA SER A 348 9.33 -22.78 -12.81
C SER A 348 9.98 -22.39 -11.48
N GLU A 349 10.62 -21.22 -11.42
CA GLU A 349 11.27 -20.71 -10.21
C GLU A 349 10.23 -20.18 -9.22
N ILE A 350 9.17 -19.53 -9.72
CA ILE A 350 8.01 -19.13 -8.91
C ILE A 350 7.33 -20.36 -8.31
N ARG A 351 7.17 -21.43 -9.10
CA ARG A 351 6.61 -22.69 -8.63
C ARG A 351 7.48 -23.37 -7.58
N MET A 352 8.79 -23.40 -7.78
CA MET A 352 9.73 -23.90 -6.77
C MET A 352 9.60 -23.13 -5.46
N ALA A 353 9.52 -21.79 -5.52
CA ALA A 353 9.30 -20.96 -4.33
C ALA A 353 7.96 -21.28 -3.64
N GLU A 354 6.88 -21.47 -4.41
CA GLU A 354 5.56 -21.85 -3.88
C GLU A 354 5.60 -23.20 -3.16
N GLU A 355 6.25 -24.20 -3.74
CA GLU A 355 6.38 -25.55 -3.15
C GLU A 355 7.24 -25.54 -1.88
N MET A 356 8.21 -24.64 -1.80
CA MET A 356 9.09 -24.51 -0.64
C MET A 356 8.42 -23.85 0.57
N CYS A 357 7.39 -23.01 0.39
CA CYS A 357 6.89 -22.23 1.51
C CYS A 357 5.38 -22.09 1.64
N SER A 358 4.57 -22.27 0.59
CA SER A 358 3.13 -22.00 0.68
C SER A 358 2.40 -22.96 1.63
N PRO A 359 1.22 -22.57 2.18
CA PRO A 359 0.43 -23.47 3.02
C PRO A 359 -0.11 -24.71 2.30
N GLU A 360 -0.20 -24.69 0.97
CA GLU A 360 -0.63 -25.84 0.16
C GLU A 360 0.40 -26.96 0.19
N PHE A 361 1.69 -26.63 0.05
CA PHE A 361 2.79 -27.60 -0.02
C PHE A 361 3.50 -27.83 1.32
N GLN A 362 3.47 -26.84 2.22
CA GLN A 362 4.12 -26.89 3.53
C GLN A 362 3.16 -26.54 4.67
N PRO A 363 1.99 -27.19 4.80
CA PRO A 363 0.95 -26.83 5.76
C PRO A 363 1.45 -26.74 7.21
N GLN A 364 2.40 -27.60 7.59
CA GLN A 364 3.00 -27.66 8.93
C GLN A 364 3.68 -26.37 9.36
N LEU A 365 4.17 -25.55 8.42
CA LEU A 365 4.79 -24.25 8.72
C LEU A 365 3.77 -23.21 9.19
N TRP A 366 2.49 -23.41 8.86
CA TRP A 366 1.43 -22.41 9.00
C TRP A 366 0.39 -22.77 10.06
N GLU A 367 0.38 -24.02 10.57
CA GLU A 367 -0.64 -24.55 11.48
C GLU A 367 -0.95 -23.61 12.65
N GLN A 368 0.09 -23.12 13.34
CA GLN A 368 -0.09 -22.21 14.49
C GLN A 368 -0.81 -20.92 14.11
N TRP A 369 -0.40 -20.28 13.01
CA TRP A 369 -0.99 -19.03 12.57
C TRP A 369 -2.36 -19.22 11.93
N ARG A 370 -2.57 -20.32 11.19
CA ARG A 370 -3.88 -20.67 10.63
C ARG A 370 -4.90 -20.96 11.72
N ASP A 371 -4.58 -21.77 12.72
CA ASP A 371 -5.45 -21.99 13.87
C ASP A 371 -5.79 -20.68 14.60
N ARG A 372 -4.78 -19.83 14.83
CA ARG A 372 -4.96 -18.53 15.48
C ARG A 372 -5.88 -17.60 14.67
N LEU A 373 -5.62 -17.42 13.38
CA LEU A 373 -6.39 -16.53 12.50
C LEU A 373 -7.81 -17.05 12.29
N ASN A 374 -8.00 -18.37 12.16
CA ASN A 374 -9.32 -18.98 12.04
C ASN A 374 -10.15 -18.80 13.31
N LYS A 375 -9.58 -19.07 14.50
CA LYS A 375 -10.22 -18.74 15.79
C LYS A 375 -10.57 -17.27 15.88
N TRP A 376 -9.70 -16.42 15.34
CA TRP A 376 -9.92 -15.00 15.33
C TRP A 376 -11.08 -14.56 14.45
N ALA A 377 -11.27 -15.24 13.33
CA ALA A 377 -12.36 -15.11 12.38
C ALA A 377 -13.64 -15.88 12.77
N GLY A 378 -13.79 -16.32 14.03
CA GLY A 378 -14.99 -17.04 14.46
C GLY A 378 -15.09 -18.48 13.97
N GLY A 379 -13.96 -19.10 13.58
CA GLY A 379 -13.87 -20.48 13.12
C GLY A 379 -13.81 -20.63 11.60
N ILE A 380 -13.94 -19.54 10.84
CA ILE A 380 -13.78 -19.55 9.38
C ILE A 380 -12.38 -20.02 9.03
N ASP A 381 -12.25 -20.89 8.03
CA ASP A 381 -10.97 -21.26 7.48
C ASP A 381 -10.45 -20.15 6.55
N THR A 382 -9.88 -19.12 7.16
CA THR A 382 -9.45 -17.89 6.48
C THR A 382 -8.52 -18.17 5.31
N TYR A 383 -7.58 -19.11 5.46
CA TYR A 383 -6.70 -19.51 4.37
C TYR A 383 -7.51 -20.08 3.19
N GLN A 384 -8.34 -21.10 3.44
CA GLN A 384 -9.05 -21.80 2.37
C GLN A 384 -10.06 -20.90 1.66
N GLU A 385 -10.78 -20.05 2.39
CA GLU A 385 -11.75 -19.12 1.81
C GLU A 385 -11.07 -18.08 0.92
N ILE A 386 -10.01 -17.42 1.41
CA ILE A 386 -9.26 -16.43 0.62
C ILE A 386 -8.61 -17.10 -0.59
N TYR A 387 -8.00 -18.28 -0.40
CA TYR A 387 -7.34 -19.04 -1.47
C TYR A 387 -8.32 -19.38 -2.60
N THR A 388 -9.53 -19.79 -2.23
CA THR A 388 -10.62 -20.11 -3.18
C THR A 388 -11.06 -18.85 -3.93
N ILE A 389 -11.37 -17.76 -3.22
CA ILE A 389 -11.80 -16.49 -3.84
C ILE A 389 -10.72 -15.94 -4.78
N ALA A 390 -9.45 -15.98 -4.38
CA ALA A 390 -8.34 -15.49 -5.19
C ALA A 390 -8.16 -16.26 -6.52
N ARG A 391 -8.77 -17.44 -6.64
CA ARG A 391 -8.75 -18.30 -7.84
C ARG A 391 -10.09 -18.33 -8.59
N GLU A 392 -11.06 -17.51 -8.20
CA GLU A 392 -12.29 -17.28 -8.98
C GLU A 392 -12.02 -16.45 -10.25
N VAL A 393 -10.87 -15.78 -10.33
CA VAL A 393 -10.41 -15.03 -11.49
C VAL A 393 -9.21 -15.70 -12.14
N GLU A 394 -9.10 -15.59 -13.45
CA GLU A 394 -7.96 -16.12 -14.21
C GLU A 394 -6.64 -15.51 -13.74
N LYS A 395 -5.58 -16.33 -13.71
CA LYS A 395 -4.24 -15.91 -13.23
C LYS A 395 -3.69 -14.72 -14.02
N ASP A 396 -3.97 -14.65 -15.31
CA ASP A 396 -3.51 -13.60 -16.24
C ASP A 396 -4.52 -12.45 -16.41
N MET A 397 -5.63 -12.46 -15.65
CA MET A 397 -6.57 -11.34 -15.63
C MET A 397 -5.82 -10.06 -15.28
N LYS A 398 -6.01 -9.04 -16.13
CA LYS A 398 -5.42 -7.72 -15.88
C LYS A 398 -6.18 -7.02 -14.75
N PRO A 399 -5.50 -6.31 -13.84
CA PRO A 399 -6.17 -5.67 -12.72
C PRO A 399 -7.24 -4.67 -13.15
N GLU A 400 -7.09 -3.96 -14.27
CA GLU A 400 -8.12 -3.06 -14.81
C GLU A 400 -9.43 -3.76 -15.25
N ASN A 401 -9.41 -5.08 -15.43
CA ASN A 401 -10.58 -5.87 -15.82
C ASN A 401 -11.35 -6.41 -14.61
N VAL A 402 -10.83 -6.28 -13.39
CA VAL A 402 -11.57 -6.65 -12.18
C VAL A 402 -12.72 -5.66 -11.99
N GLU A 403 -13.95 -6.17 -11.97
CA GLU A 403 -15.14 -5.35 -11.75
C GLU A 403 -15.17 -4.80 -10.32
N PRO A 404 -15.17 -3.47 -10.12
CA PRO A 404 -15.31 -2.90 -8.78
C PRO A 404 -16.69 -3.20 -8.20
N ARG A 405 -16.73 -3.72 -6.97
CA ARG A 405 -17.98 -3.99 -6.25
C ARG A 405 -17.97 -3.35 -4.86
N ARG A 406 -19.13 -2.89 -4.41
CA ARG A 406 -19.31 -2.42 -3.03
C ARG A 406 -19.33 -3.63 -2.11
N TRP A 407 -18.19 -3.92 -1.47
CA TRP A 407 -18.03 -5.11 -0.63
C TRP A 407 -19.00 -5.17 0.56
N TRP A 408 -19.56 -4.03 0.99
CA TRP A 408 -20.49 -3.96 2.14
C TRP A 408 -21.98 -4.02 1.76
N LYS A 409 -22.33 -4.08 0.47
CA LYS A 409 -23.73 -4.12 -0.01
C LYS A 409 -24.14 -5.47 -0.63
N GLY A 410 -23.28 -6.48 -0.50
CA GLY A 410 -23.41 -7.78 -1.17
C GLY A 410 -24.05 -8.87 -0.32
#